data_AF-A0A6N0GPS4-F1
#
_entry.id   AF-A0A6N0GPS4-F1
#
_cell.length_a   1.000
_cell.length_b   1.000
_cell.length_c   1.000
_cell.angle_alpha   90.00
_cell.angle_beta   90.00
_cell.angle_gamma   90.00
#
_symmetry.space_group_name_H-M   'P 1'
#
loop_
_entity.id
_entity.type
_entity.pdbx_description
1 polymer ?
#
loop_
_entity_poly.entity_id
_entity_poly.type
_entity_poly.pdbx_seq_one_letter_code
_entity_poly.pdbx_strand_id
1 'polypeptide(L)' 'MFRVRLDNEDLILGYVSGRIRRSFIRILPGDRVKVEVSRYDSTRGRIIYRLRNKDLTE' A
#
# COMPACT_ATOMS: atom_id res chain seq x y z
N MET A 1 7.94 -6.25 6.40
CA MET A 1 8.16 -5.10 5.49
C MET A 1 7.84 -5.57 4.08
N PHE A 2 7.20 -4.72 3.28
CA PHE A 2 6.86 -5.00 1.89
C PHE A 2 7.53 -3.96 1.00
N ARG A 3 8.03 -4.38 -0.17
CA ARG A 3 8.50 -3.44 -1.20
C ARG A 3 7.30 -3.09 -2.07
N VAL A 4 6.97 -1.82 -2.15
CA VAL A 4 5.87 -1.32 -2.98
C VAL A 4 6.45 -0.45 -4.07
N ARG A 5 6.07 -0.72 -5.31
CA ARG A 5 6.38 0.14 -6.46
C ARG A 5 5.24 1.14 -6.58
N LEU A 6 5.56 2.43 -6.47
CA LEU A 6 4.63 3.51 -6.73
C LEU A 6 4.46 3.70 -8.25
N ASP A 7 3.38 4.37 -8.64
CA ASP A 7 3.13 4.72 -10.05
C ASP A 7 4.22 5.64 -10.62
N ASN A 8 4.91 6.39 -9.77
CA ASN A 8 6.07 7.22 -10.12
C ASN A 8 7.38 6.43 -10.28
N GLU A 9 7.31 5.10 -10.38
CA GLU A 9 8.44 4.14 -10.44
C GLU A 9 9.34 4.03 -9.19
N ASP A 10 9.12 4.88 -8.19
CA ASP A 10 9.81 4.79 -6.91
C ASP A 10 9.49 3.50 -6.14
N LEU A 11 10.53 2.91 -5.57
CA LEU A 11 10.45 1.73 -4.72
C LEU A 11 10.52 2.14 -3.25
N ILE A 12 9.41 1.96 -2.53
CA ILE A 12 9.30 2.34 -1.13
C ILE A 12 9.19 1.12 -0.21
N LEU A 13 9.65 1.30 1.03
CA LEU A 13 9.49 0.33 2.09
C LEU A 13 8.16 0.57 2.81
N GLY A 14 7.20 -0.30 2.53
CA GLY A 14 5.88 -0.32 3.13
C GLY A 14 5.83 -1.12 4.43
N TYR A 15 5.32 -0.51 5.50
CA TYR A 15 4.88 -1.24 6.69
C TYR A 15 3.36 -1.35 6.74
N VAL A 16 2.90 -2.46 7.31
CA VAL A 16 1.47 -2.75 7.40
C VAL A 16 0.88 -1.96 8.56
N SER A 17 -0.18 -1.19 8.30
CA SER A 17 -0.94 -0.53 9.36
C SER A 17 -1.64 -1.55 10.26
N GLY A 18 -1.78 -1.26 11.55
CA GLY A 18 -2.55 -2.12 12.48
C GLY A 18 -3.98 -2.40 12.02
N ARG A 19 -4.58 -1.50 11.23
CA ARG A 19 -5.91 -1.69 10.61
C ARG A 19 -5.96 -2.89 9.67
N ILE A 20 -4.93 -3.08 8.83
CA ILE A 20 -4.81 -4.24 7.93
C ILE A 20 -4.73 -5.54 8.74
N ARG A 21 -3.94 -5.54 9.82
CA ARG A 21 -3.81 -6.69 10.73
C ARG A 21 -5.14 -7.06 11.37
N ARG A 22 -5.89 -6.07 11.88
CA ARG A 22 -7.22 -6.30 12.45
C ARG A 22 -8.26 -6.75 11.43
N SER A 23 -8.15 -6.29 10.19
CA SER A 23 -9.07 -6.64 9.10
C SER A 23 -8.71 -7.95 8.39
N PHE A 24 -7.67 -8.67 8.83
CA PHE A 24 -7.19 -9.91 8.22
C PHE A 24 -6.93 -9.81 6.70
N ILE A 25 -6.59 -8.62 6.19
CA ILE A 25 -6.34 -8.41 4.77
C ILE A 25 -4.98 -9.01 4.43
N ARG A 26 -4.98 -10.08 3.62
CA ARG A 26 -3.77 -10.67 3.05
C ARG A 26 -3.33 -9.86 1.84
N ILE A 27 -2.06 -9.45 1.85
CA ILE A 27 -1.40 -8.75 0.76
C ILE A 27 -0.55 -9.77 0.02
N LEU A 28 -0.82 -9.97 -1.26
CA LEU A 28 -0.02 -10.82 -2.14
C LEU A 28 0.80 -9.96 -3.11
N PRO A 29 1.96 -10.44 -3.57
CA PRO A 29 2.70 -9.76 -4.63
C PRO A 29 1.83 -9.65 -5.90
N GLY A 30 1.71 -8.44 -6.45
CA GLY A 30 0.83 -8.14 -7.58
C GLY A 30 -0.48 -7.45 -7.20
N ASP A 31 -0.84 -7.40 -5.91
CA ASP A 31 -2.00 -6.64 -5.46
C ASP A 31 -1.73 -5.12 -5.45
N ARG A 32 -2.73 -4.35 -5.92
CA ARG A 32 -2.72 -2.89 -5.73
C ARG A 32 -3.08 -2.56 -4.29
N VAL A 33 -2.25 -1.73 -3.67
CA VAL A 33 -2.42 -1.28 -2.29
C VAL A 33 -2.37 0.23 -2.24
N LYS A 34 -3.18 0.84 -1.38
CA LYS A 34 -3.05 2.26 -1.07
C LYS A 34 -2.02 2.43 0.03
N VAL A 35 -1.00 3.22 -0.28
CA VAL A 35 0.07 3.58 0.64
C VAL A 35 -0.01 5.08 0.92
N GLU A 36 0.13 5.42 2.19
CA GLU A 36 0.29 6.81 2.64
C GLU A 36 1.76 7.04 2.95
N VAL A 37 2.35 8.00 2.25
CA VAL A 37 3.77 8.36 2.36
C VAL A 37 3.83 9.69 3.11
N SER A 38 4.77 9.80 4.04
CA SER A 38 4.98 11.07 4.75
C SER A 38 5.68 12.05 3.82
N ARG A 39 5.28 13.33 3.83
CA ARG A 39 5.90 14.38 2.99
C ARG A 39 7.40 14.57 3.22
N TYR A 40 7.90 14.11 4.36
CA TYR A 40 9.29 14.25 4.77
C TYR A 40 10.16 13.06 4.35
N ASP A 41 9.57 11.88 4.17
CA ASP A 41 10.30 10.64 3.88
C ASP A 41 9.58 9.86 2.77
N SER A 42 9.93 10.14 1.52
CA SER A 42 9.39 9.43 0.34
C SER A 42 9.81 7.97 0.27
N THR A 43 10.77 7.52 1.09
CA THR A 43 11.31 6.16 1.07
C THR A 43 10.50 5.16 1.91
N ARG A 44 9.64 5.66 2.81
CA ARG A 44 8.86 4.84 3.75
C ARG A 44 7.38 5.15 3.61
N GLY A 45 6.56 4.10 3.56
CA GLY A 45 5.12 4.23 3.41
C GLY A 45 4.34 3.37 4.38
N ARG A 46 3.13 3.81 4.72
CA ARG A 46 2.17 3.06 5.51
C ARG A 46 1.09 2.48 4.62
N ILE A 47 0.96 1.16 4.60
CA ILE A 47 -0.07 0.46 3.84
C ILE A 47 -1.40 0.55 4.61
N ILE A 48 -2.40 1.22 4.04
CA ILE A 48 -3.69 1.47 4.69
C ILE A 48 -4.73 0.41 4.30
N TYR A 49 -4.89 0.12 3.01
CA TYR A 49 -5.84 -0.87 2.51
C TYR A 49 -5.44 -1.42 1.13
N ARG A 50 -6.01 -2.58 0.77
CA ARG A 50 -5.89 -3.19 -0.56
C ARG A 50 -7.00 -2.64 -1.46
N LEU A 51 -6.63 -2.13 -2.63
CA LEU A 51 -7.60 -1.69 -3.64
C LEU A 51 -8.13 -2.94 -4.35
N ARG A 52 -9.46 -3.10 -4.36
CA ARG A 52 -10.12 -4.13 -5.18
C ARG A 52 -10.55 -3.45 -6.47
N ASN A 53 -10.37 -4.11 -7.61
CA ASN A 53 -10.52 -3.54 -8.95
C ASN A 53 -11.97 -3.13 -9.33
N LYS A 54 -12.85 -2.85 -8.36
CA LYS A 54 -14.27 -2.51 -8.55
C LYS A 54 -14.53 -1.00 -8.70
N ASP A 55 -13.54 -0.15 -8.46
CA ASP A 55 -13.72 1.31 -8.47
C ASP A 55 -13.54 1.95 -9.87
N LEU A 56 -13.60 1.16 -10.95
CA LEU A 56 -13.52 1.62 -12.36
C LEU A 56 -14.91 1.77 -13.03
N THR A 57 -15.98 1.87 -12.23
CA THR A 57 -17.32 2.11 -12.75
C THR A 57 -17.83 3.40 -12.15
N GLU A 58 -17.61 4.51 -12.86
CA GLU A 58 -18.55 5.59 -13.19
C GLU A 58 -17.80 6.75 -13.84
#